data_AF-A0AAP6SHZ4-F1
#
_entry.id   AF-A0AAP6SHZ4-F1
#
_cell.length_a   1.000
_cell.length_b   1.000
_cell.length_c   1.000
_cell.angle_alpha   90.00
_cell.angle_beta   90.00
_cell.angle_gamma   90.00
#
_symmetry.space_group_name_H-M   'P 1'
#
loop_
_entity.id
_entity.type
_entity.pdbx_description
1 polymer ?
#
loop_
_entity_poly.entity_id
_entity_poly.type
_entity_poly.pdbx_seq_one_letter_code
_entity_poly.pdbx_strand_id
1 'polypeptide(L)' 'MFEWSTAHGLDVQIRADLVDADCVRRYHEAGVKVNVWTVNTRRECSRLSNLGVDYMVTDYLSPESL' A
#
# COMPACT_ATOMS: atom_id res chain seq x y z
N MET A 1 -9.03 8.93 9.32
CA MET A 1 -8.92 7.46 9.19
C MET A 1 -7.68 6.95 9.92
N PHE A 2 -6.50 7.55 9.69
CA PHE A 2 -5.25 7.22 10.40
C PHE A 2 -5.41 6.96 11.90
N GLU A 3 -5.84 7.95 12.69
CA GLU A 3 -5.91 7.82 14.15
C GLU A 3 -6.82 6.68 14.61
N TRP A 4 -7.96 6.51 13.94
CA TRP A 4 -8.91 5.47 14.30
C TRP A 4 -8.36 4.09 13.98
N SER A 5 -7.78 3.89 12.79
CA SER A 5 -7.23 2.58 12.42
C SER A 5 -6.03 2.20 13.28
N THR A 6 -5.11 3.13 13.54
CA THR A 6 -3.91 2.88 14.35
C THR A 6 -4.24 2.64 15.82
N ALA A 7 -5.21 3.38 16.39
CA ALA A 7 -5.66 3.14 17.76
C ALA A 7 -6.28 1.74 17.98
N HIS A 8 -6.72 1.09 16.90
CA HIS A 8 -7.32 -0.25 16.95
C HIS A 8 -6.42 -1.33 16.35
N GLY A 9 -5.18 -1.00 15.95
CA GLY A 9 -4.26 -1.96 15.34
C GLY A 9 -4.77 -2.54 14.01
N LEU A 10 -5.55 -1.76 13.25
CA LEU A 10 -6.11 -2.18 11.97
C LEU A 10 -5.22 -1.70 10.83
N ASP A 11 -4.77 -2.66 10.02
CA ASP A 11 -4.11 -2.41 8.74
C ASP A 11 -5.05 -1.64 7.79
N VAL A 12 -4.47 -0.88 6.87
CA VAL A 12 -5.22 0.00 5.97
C VAL A 12 -5.10 -0.42 4.52
N GLN A 13 -6.18 -0.19 3.75
CA GLN A 13 -6.18 -0.34 2.31
C GLN A 13 -6.40 1.01 1.65
N ILE A 14 -5.44 1.50 0.88
CA ILE A 14 -5.44 2.85 0.29
C ILE A 14 -5.36 2.74 -1.24
N ARG A 15 -6.01 3.65 -1.95
CA ARG A 15 -5.89 3.69 -3.41
C ARG A 15 -4.44 4.02 -3.81
N ALA A 16 -3.88 3.28 -4.76
CA ALA A 16 -2.45 3.30 -5.08
C ALA A 16 -1.88 4.69 -5.47
N ASP A 17 -2.69 5.56 -6.06
CA ASP A 17 -2.36 6.93 -6.45
C ASP A 17 -2.37 7.93 -5.28
N LEU A 18 -2.91 7.54 -4.12
CA LEU A 18 -2.99 8.36 -2.91
C LEU A 18 -1.92 7.99 -1.87
N VAL A 19 -1.00 7.08 -2.21
CA VAL A 19 0.07 6.64 -1.31
C VAL A 19 1.41 7.23 -1.75
N ASP A 20 2.05 7.88 -0.79
CA ASP A 20 3.43 8.36 -0.84
C ASP A 20 4.28 7.78 0.31
N ALA A 21 5.55 8.15 0.35
CA ALA A 21 6.50 7.65 1.35
C ALA A 21 6.12 8.07 2.79
N ASP A 22 5.57 9.27 2.97
CA ASP A 22 5.18 9.76 4.30
C ASP A 22 4.00 8.97 4.85
N CYS A 23 3.02 8.68 4.00
CA CYS A 23 1.89 7.83 4.33
C CYS A 23 2.35 6.46 4.84
N VAL A 24 3.21 5.76 4.08
CA VAL A 24 3.73 4.45 4.46
C VAL A 24 4.48 4.53 5.79
N ARG A 25 5.43 5.46 5.90
CA ARG A 25 6.23 5.66 7.11
C ARG A 25 5.36 5.87 8.35
N ARG A 26 4.34 6.74 8.28
CA ARG A 26 3.50 7.07 9.44
C ARG A 26 2.67 5.88 9.93
N TYR A 27 2.15 5.06 9.02
CA TYR A 27 1.40 3.86 9.41
C TYR A 27 2.32 2.80 10.00
N HIS A 28 3.51 2.61 9.41
CA HIS A 28 4.52 1.69 9.94
C HIS A 28 5.02 2.11 11.32
N GLU A 29 5.28 3.40 11.54
CA GLU A 29 5.64 3.95 12.86
C GLU A 29 4.54 3.74 13.91
N ALA A 30 3.28 3.69 13.48
CA ALA A 30 2.14 3.38 14.33
C ALA A 30 1.88 1.86 14.49
N GLY A 31 2.73 1.01 13.90
CA GLY A 31 2.70 -0.45 14.06
C GLY A 31 1.67 -1.18 13.20
N VAL A 32 1.12 -0.54 12.16
CA VAL A 32 0.16 -1.16 11.23
C VAL A 32 0.69 -1.16 9.80
N LYS A 33 0.16 -2.04 8.95
CA LYS A 33 0.59 -2.23 7.56
C LYS A 33 -0.24 -1.42 6.57
N VAL A 34 0.34 -1.18 5.40
CA VAL A 34 -0.26 -0.46 4.29
C VAL A 34 -0.43 -1.37 3.08
N ASN A 35 -1.69 -1.62 2.72
CA ASN A 35 -2.07 -2.34 1.53
C ASN A 35 -2.58 -1.35 0.49
N VAL A 36 -2.37 -1.62 -0.80
CA VAL A 36 -2.82 -0.74 -1.87
C VAL A 36 -3.64 -1.45 -2.95
N TRP A 37 -4.58 -0.72 -3.54
CA TRP A 37 -5.41 -1.18 -4.65
C TRP A 37 -5.64 -0.08 -5.69
N THR A 38 -5.86 -0.34 -6.98
CA THR A 38 -5.52 -1.56 -7.73
C THR A 38 -4.23 -1.29 -8.51
N VAL A 39 -3.25 -2.19 -8.44
CA VAL A 39 -1.92 -2.03 -9.04
C VAL A 39 -1.78 -2.93 -10.27
N ASN A 40 -1.93 -2.31 -11.44
CA ASN A 40 -2.09 -3.02 -12.72
C ASN A 40 -0.98 -2.71 -13.73
N THR A 41 0.14 -2.13 -13.30
CA THR A 41 1.29 -1.89 -14.17
C THR A 41 2.60 -2.20 -13.45
N ARG A 42 3.61 -2.65 -14.21
CA ARG A 42 4.96 -2.86 -13.68
C ARG A 42 5.57 -1.62 -13.05
N ARG A 43 5.34 -0.45 -13.67
CA ARG A 43 5.84 0.84 -13.15
C ARG A 43 5.30 1.14 -11.77
N GLU A 44 3.99 0.99 -11.58
CA GLU A 44 3.35 1.24 -10.28
C GLU A 44 3.75 0.19 -9.24
N CYS A 45 3.85 -1.08 -9.63
CA CYS A 45 4.38 -2.14 -8.78
C CYS A 45 5.78 -1.78 -8.27
N SER A 46 6.72 -1.43 -9.15
CA SER A 46 8.06 -1.01 -8.73
C SER A 46 8.04 0.25 -7.86
N ARG A 47 7.25 1.27 -8.22
CA ARG A 47 7.13 2.50 -7.43
C ARG A 47 6.67 2.21 -6.01
N LEU A 48 5.56 1.48 -5.86
CA LEU A 48 4.92 1.21 -4.57
C LEU A 48 5.77 0.25 -3.71
N SER A 49 6.42 -0.75 -4.32
CA SER A 49 7.39 -1.60 -3.62
C SER A 49 8.55 -0.78 -3.06
N ASN A 50 9.06 0.19 -3.82
CA ASN A 50 10.12 1.08 -3.34
C ASN A 50 9.66 2.03 -2.22
N LEU A 51 8.37 2.34 -2.14
CA LEU A 51 7.78 3.09 -1.01
C LEU A 51 7.61 2.22 0.24
N GLY A 52 7.70 0.90 0.12
CA GLY A 52 7.57 -0.04 1.24
C GLY A 52 6.13 -0.45 1.55
N VAL A 53 5.19 -0.39 0.60
CA VAL A 53 3.85 -0.96 0.84
C VAL A 53 3.93 -2.46 1.12
N ASP A 54 3.09 -2.97 2.00
CA ASP A 54 3.15 -4.35 2.48
C ASP A 54 2.44 -5.35 1.55
N TYR A 55 1.34 -4.91 0.93
CA TYR A 55 0.53 -5.73 0.03
C TYR A 55 -0.03 -4.91 -1.13
N MET A 56 -0.23 -5.55 -2.27
CA MET A 56 -0.86 -4.95 -3.45
C MET A 56 -1.99 -5.83 -3.94
N VAL A 57 -3.13 -5.22 -4.24
CA VAL A 57 -4.24 -5.83 -4.96
C VAL A 57 -4.06 -5.53 -6.44
N THR A 58 -4.13 -6.56 -7.27
CA THR A 58 -3.93 -6.51 -8.72
C THR A 58 -5.01 -7.35 -9.39
N ASP A 59 -5.42 -6.96 -10.59
CA ASP A 59 -6.32 -7.77 -11.43
C ASP A 59 -5.57 -8.91 -12.15
N TYR A 60 -4.23 -8.93 -12.05
CA TYR A 60 -3.33 -9.80 -12.79
C TYR A 60 -2.55 -10.73 -11.87
N LEU A 61 -2.58 -12.04 -12.14
CA LEU A 61 -1.97 -13.06 -11.29
C LEU A 61 -0.44 -13.17 -11.46
N SER A 62 0.10 -12.77 -12.61
CA SER A 62 1.53 -12.90 -12.89
C SER A 62 2.16 -11.63 -13.46
N PRO A 63 3.47 -11.40 -13.29
CA PRO A 63 4.15 -10.23 -13.85
C PRO A 63 4.04 -10.13 -15.38
N GLU A 64 3.98 -11.26 -16.08
CA GLU A 64 3.80 -11.31 -17.55
C GLU A 64 2.45 -10.75 -17.99
N SER A 65 1.48 -10.69 -17.08
CA SER A 65 0.16 -10.09 -17.30
C SER A 65 0.04 -8.62 -16.86
N LEU A 66 1.12 -8.03 -16.32
CA LEU A 66 1.21 -6.61 -15.92
C LEU A 66 1.75 -5.68 -17.02
#